data_AF-A0A380EHA0-F1
#
_entry.id   AF-A0A380EHA0-F1
#
_cell.length_a   1.000
_cell.length_b   1.000
_cell.length_c   1.000
_cell.angle_alpha   90.00
_cell.angle_beta   90.00
_cell.angle_gamma   90.00
#
_symmetry.space_group_name_H-M   'P 1'
#
loop_
_entity.id
_entity.type
_entity.pdbx_description
1 polymer ?
#
loop_
_entity_poly.entity_id
_entity_poly.type
_entity_poly.pdbx_seq_one_letter_code
_entity_poly.pdbx_strand_id
1 'polypeptide(L)'
;MWFGVREFAMGAAVNGMAAHGGLHPYGATFFVFSDYLKPALRLSSIMGLNATFIFTHDSIAVGEDGPTHEPIEQLAGLRAIPNMNVIRPADGNETRVAWEVALESESTPTH
;
A
#
# COMPACT_ATOMS: atom_id res chain seq x y z
N MET A 1 -8.24 -13.48 1.27
CA MET A 1 -8.65 -13.55 2.69
C MET A 1 -9.54 -12.36 3.00
N TRP A 2 -10.52 -12.51 3.90
CA TRP A 2 -11.31 -11.39 4.40
C TRP A 2 -10.70 -10.91 5.72
N PHE A 3 -9.89 -9.84 5.66
CA PHE A 3 -9.11 -9.39 6.82
C PHE A 3 -9.98 -8.72 7.92
N GLY A 4 -11.13 -8.16 7.54
CA GLY A 4 -11.92 -7.29 8.40
C GLY A 4 -11.24 -5.93 8.61
N VAL A 5 -11.71 -5.15 9.59
CA VAL A 5 -11.13 -3.84 9.96
C VAL A 5 -9.88 -4.07 10.82
N ARG A 6 -8.79 -4.47 10.15
CA ARG A 6 -7.54 -4.94 10.78
C ARG A 6 -6.33 -4.59 9.93
N GLU A 7 -6.17 -3.32 9.58
CA GLU A 7 -5.16 -2.79 8.66
C GLU A 7 -3.75 -3.26 9.02
N PHE A 8 -3.35 -3.12 10.28
CA PHE A 8 -2.00 -3.50 10.70
C PHE A 8 -1.79 -5.02 10.60
N ALA A 9 -2.77 -5.81 11.05
CA ALA A 9 -2.69 -7.27 10.96
C ALA A 9 -2.71 -7.75 9.50
N MET A 10 -3.49 -7.11 8.63
CA MET A 10 -3.45 -7.32 7.19
C MET A 10 -2.05 -7.06 6.65
N GLY A 11 -1.44 -5.91 6.98
CA GLY A 11 -0.09 -5.58 6.52
C GLY A 11 0.95 -6.61 6.96
N ALA A 12 0.91 -7.05 8.22
CA ALA A 12 1.78 -8.10 8.72
C ALA A 12 1.54 -9.45 8.04
N ALA A 13 0.27 -9.81 7.78
CA ALA A 13 -0.08 -11.05 7.08
C ALA A 13 0.36 -11.03 5.61
N VAL A 14 0.21 -9.90 4.91
CA VAL A 14 0.70 -9.71 3.54
C VAL A 14 2.22 -9.89 3.48
N ASN A 15 2.95 -9.32 4.43
CA ASN A 15 4.39 -9.54 4.56
C ASN A 15 4.73 -11.02 4.79
N GLY A 16 3.99 -11.70 5.67
CA GLY A 16 4.17 -13.14 5.90
C GLY A 16 3.93 -13.98 4.65
N MET A 17 2.90 -13.66 3.86
CA MET A 17 2.63 -14.33 2.58
C MET A 17 3.74 -14.09 1.55
N ALA A 18 4.25 -12.86 1.45
CA ALA A 18 5.34 -12.53 0.52
C ALA A 18 6.64 -13.25 0.93
N ALA A 19 6.96 -13.23 2.22
CA ALA A 19 8.14 -13.90 2.76
C ALA A 19 8.08 -15.44 2.66
N HIS A 20 6.89 -16.03 2.74
CA HIS A 20 6.70 -17.46 2.50
C HIS A 20 7.01 -17.85 1.05
N GLY A 21 6.74 -16.95 0.10
CA GLY A 21 6.93 -17.18 -1.32
C GLY A 21 5.82 -18.03 -1.97
N GLY A 22 5.83 -18.05 -3.30
CA GLY A 22 4.84 -18.75 -4.15
C GLY A 22 3.59 -17.92 -4.50
N LEU A 23 3.49 -16.69 -3.99
CA LEU A 23 2.37 -15.77 -4.22
C LEU A 23 2.88 -14.35 -4.46
N HIS A 24 2.07 -13.53 -5.16
CA HIS A 24 2.17 -12.06 -5.15
C HIS A 24 1.01 -11.50 -4.31
N PRO A 25 1.18 -11.34 -2.99
CA PRO A 25 0.09 -10.94 -2.13
C PRO A 25 -0.17 -9.44 -2.21
N TYR A 26 -1.44 -9.07 -2.07
CA TYR A 26 -1.85 -7.69 -1.90
C TYR A 26 -2.78 -7.49 -0.70
N GLY A 27 -2.75 -6.29 -0.13
CA GLY A 27 -3.72 -5.81 0.87
C GLY A 27 -4.30 -4.47 0.44
N ALA A 28 -5.52 -4.15 0.88
CA ALA A 28 -6.20 -2.92 0.47
C ALA A 28 -6.92 -2.23 1.64
N THR A 29 -6.88 -0.90 1.67
CA THR A 29 -7.68 -0.04 2.58
C THR A 29 -7.76 1.38 2.00
N PHE A 30 -8.33 2.34 2.73
CA PHE A 30 -8.29 3.76 2.37
C PHE A 30 -6.92 4.36 2.68
N PHE A 31 -6.49 5.33 1.88
CA PHE A 31 -5.15 5.89 1.98
C PHE A 31 -4.90 6.60 3.31
N VAL A 32 -5.92 7.23 3.87
CA VAL A 32 -5.87 7.86 5.19
C VAL A 32 -5.59 6.85 6.30
N PHE A 33 -6.02 5.59 6.13
CA PHE A 33 -5.77 4.52 7.08
C PHE A 33 -4.43 3.81 6.85
N SER A 34 -3.62 4.25 5.88
CA SER A 34 -2.25 3.74 5.71
C SER A 34 -1.40 3.92 6.96
N ASP A 35 -1.70 4.94 7.78
CA ASP A 35 -1.04 5.19 9.06
C ASP A 35 -1.26 4.04 10.06
N TYR A 36 -2.38 3.31 10.01
CA TYR A 36 -2.62 2.15 10.87
C TYR A 36 -1.66 0.99 10.57
N LEU A 37 -1.18 0.85 9.33
CA LEU A 37 -0.28 -0.23 8.91
C LEU A 37 1.13 0.23 8.54
N LYS A 38 1.47 1.50 8.74
CA LYS A 38 2.77 2.08 8.39
C LYS A 38 3.98 1.30 8.94
N PRO A 39 3.98 0.77 10.18
CA PRO A 39 5.08 -0.07 10.65
C PRO A 39 5.23 -1.37 9.85
N ALA A 40 4.12 -1.97 9.37
CA ALA A 40 4.18 -3.15 8.50
C ALA A 40 4.74 -2.80 7.11
N LEU A 41 4.33 -1.67 6.52
CA LEU A 41 4.86 -1.16 5.26
C LEU A 41 6.39 -0.94 5.33
N ARG A 42 6.85 -0.34 6.45
CA ARG A 42 8.28 -0.17 6.73
C ARG A 42 9.02 -1.51 6.80
N LEU A 43 8.41 -2.52 7.42
CA LEU A 43 8.99 -3.87 7.47
C LEU A 43 9.04 -4.53 6.09
N SER A 44 8.01 -4.37 5.24
CA SER A 44 8.05 -4.84 3.85
C SER A 44 9.26 -4.28 3.11
N SER A 45 9.54 -2.99 3.33
CA SER A 45 10.62 -2.26 2.69
C SER A 45 12.01 -2.71 3.18
N ILE A 46 12.16 -2.89 4.49
CA ILE A 46 13.40 -3.38 5.12
C ILE A 46 13.71 -4.82 4.72
N MET A 47 12.69 -5.67 4.63
CA MET A 47 12.84 -7.08 4.27
C MET A 47 13.00 -7.29 2.75
N GLY A 48 12.78 -6.24 1.94
CA GLY A 48 12.84 -6.33 0.48
C GLY A 48 11.77 -7.27 -0.09
N LEU A 49 10.53 -7.17 0.40
CA LEU A 49 9.42 -8.02 -0.05
C LEU A 49 8.67 -7.42 -1.23
N ASN A 50 8.24 -8.27 -2.16
CA ASN A 50 7.35 -7.95 -3.29
C ASN A 50 5.87 -7.76 -2.89
N ALA A 51 5.62 -7.22 -1.69
CA ALA A 51 4.27 -6.99 -1.18
C ALA A 51 3.62 -5.78 -1.89
N THR A 52 2.37 -5.95 -2.34
CA THR A 52 1.60 -4.85 -2.95
C THR A 52 0.54 -4.31 -1.98
N PHE A 53 0.39 -3.00 -1.88
CA PHE A 53 -0.61 -2.35 -1.02
C PHE A 53 -1.46 -1.40 -1.85
N ILE A 54 -2.77 -1.63 -1.92
CA ILE A 54 -3.69 -0.81 -2.69
C ILE A 54 -4.31 0.21 -1.74
N PHE A 55 -3.95 1.48 -1.84
CA PHE A 55 -4.70 2.53 -1.15
C PHE A 55 -5.58 3.35 -2.10
N THR A 56 -6.88 3.31 -1.82
CA THR A 56 -7.91 4.08 -2.53
C THR A 56 -8.25 5.35 -1.76
N HIS A 57 -9.17 6.19 -2.26
CA HIS A 57 -9.64 7.38 -1.54
C HIS A 57 -8.46 8.29 -1.15
N ASP A 58 -7.73 8.75 -2.17
CA ASP A 58 -6.35 9.23 -2.05
C ASP A 58 -6.22 10.72 -1.68
N SER A 59 -7.32 11.43 -1.50
CA SER A 59 -7.33 12.89 -1.36
C SER A 59 -8.64 13.43 -0.77
N ILE A 60 -8.73 14.76 -0.68
CA ILE A 60 -9.95 15.51 -0.33
C ILE A 60 -11.14 15.27 -1.27
N ALA A 61 -10.95 14.57 -2.39
CA ALA A 61 -12.05 14.24 -3.30
C ALA A 61 -13.06 13.22 -2.70
N VAL A 62 -12.79 12.70 -1.50
CA VAL A 62 -13.71 11.84 -0.74
C VAL A 62 -14.98 12.60 -0.34
N GLY A 63 -14.88 13.84 0.14
CA GLY A 63 -16.05 14.69 0.39
C GLY A 63 -16.73 14.46 1.74
N GLU A 64 -17.90 13.82 1.74
CA GLU A 64 -18.82 13.84 2.88
C GLU A 64 -18.31 13.11 4.14
N ASP A 65 -17.38 12.17 3.97
CA ASP A 65 -16.75 11.47 5.11
C ASP A 65 -15.80 12.38 5.93
N GLY A 66 -15.45 13.55 5.37
CA GLY A 66 -14.77 14.63 6.07
C GLY A 66 -13.29 14.39 6.38
N PRO A 67 -12.66 15.28 7.16
CA PRO A 67 -11.20 15.40 7.24
C PRO A 67 -10.49 14.16 7.82
N THR A 68 -11.20 13.32 8.58
CA THR A 68 -10.64 12.07 9.11
C THR A 68 -10.52 10.97 8.06
N HIS A 69 -11.15 11.15 6.89
CA HIS A 69 -11.14 10.21 5.77
C HIS A 69 -10.39 10.77 4.55
N GLU A 70 -9.88 12.00 4.65
CA GLU A 70 -9.23 12.71 3.55
C GLU A 70 -7.71 12.75 3.80
N PRO A 71 -6.92 12.02 3.01
CA PRO A 71 -5.46 12.02 3.15
C PRO A 71 -4.86 13.39 2.80
N ILE A 72 -3.92 13.86 3.60
CA ILE A 72 -3.16 15.09 3.38
C ILE A 72 -1.65 14.79 3.35
N GLU A 73 -1.13 14.14 4.38
CA GLU A 73 0.30 13.91 4.60
C GLU A 73 0.77 12.50 4.21
N GLN A 74 -0.14 11.57 3.95
CA GLN A 74 0.15 10.15 3.77
C GLN A 74 1.10 9.92 2.59
N LEU A 75 0.96 10.68 1.50
CA LEU A 75 1.86 10.61 0.34
C LEU A 75 3.31 10.99 0.68
N ALA A 76 3.51 12.06 1.46
CA ALA A 76 4.84 12.42 1.95
C ALA A 76 5.36 11.36 2.94
N GLY A 77 4.46 10.85 3.79
CA GLY A 77 4.75 9.84 4.79
C GLY A 77 5.23 8.51 4.22
N LEU A 78 4.68 8.04 3.09
CA LEU A 78 5.11 6.82 2.42
C LEU A 78 6.36 7.05 1.56
N ARG A 79 6.45 8.18 0.85
CA ARG A 79 7.65 8.52 0.05
C ARG A 79 8.92 8.67 0.88
N ALA A 80 8.78 8.99 2.17
CA ALA A 80 9.89 9.05 3.11
C ALA A 80 10.40 7.67 3.58
N ILE A 81 9.67 6.57 3.30
CA ILE A 81 10.11 5.21 3.61
C ILE A 81 11.12 4.78 2.53
N PRO A 82 12.37 4.46 2.89
CA PRO A 82 13.34 3.96 1.91
C PRO A 82 12.90 2.63 1.32
N ASN A 83 13.25 2.37 0.06
CA ASN A 83 12.90 1.13 -0.66
C ASN A 83 11.38 0.87 -0.69
N MET A 84 10.61 1.86 -1.14
CA MET A 84 9.18 1.72 -1.37
C MET A 84 8.81 2.44 -2.67
N ASN A 85 8.15 1.71 -3.57
CA ASN A 85 7.53 2.32 -4.74
C ASN A 85 6.20 2.95 -4.31
N VAL A 86 6.04 4.25 -4.56
CA VAL A 86 4.79 4.98 -4.28
C VAL A 86 4.29 5.58 -5.58
N ILE A 87 3.32 4.92 -6.20
CA ILE A 87 2.77 5.25 -7.51
C ILE A 87 1.36 5.81 -7.33
N ARG A 88 1.10 6.98 -7.91
CA ARG A 88 -0.22 7.63 -7.87
C ARG A 88 -0.70 7.85 -9.32
N PRO A 89 -1.37 6.85 -9.93
CA PRO A 89 -1.72 6.91 -11.35
C PRO A 89 -2.78 7.98 -11.63
N ALA A 90 -2.63 8.68 -12.75
CA ALA A 90 -3.54 9.75 -13.18
C ALA A 90 -4.73 9.24 -14.01
N ASP A 91 -4.62 8.05 -14.61
CA ASP A 91 -5.68 7.45 -15.42
C ASP A 91 -5.64 5.90 -15.39
N GLY A 92 -6.51 5.26 -16.18
CA GLY A 92 -6.56 3.80 -16.28
C GLY A 92 -5.33 3.17 -16.95
N ASN A 93 -4.67 3.87 -17.87
CA ASN A 93 -3.45 3.36 -18.53
C ASN A 93 -2.28 3.36 -17.56
N GLU A 94 -2.10 4.44 -16.81
CA GLU A 94 -1.11 4.53 -15.74
C GLU A 94 -1.40 3.55 -14.62
N THR A 95 -2.68 3.31 -14.29
CA THR A 95 -3.07 2.28 -13.31
C THR A 95 -2.64 0.89 -13.77
N ARG A 96 -2.82 0.55 -15.05
CA ARG A 96 -2.35 -0.73 -15.61
C ARG A 96 -0.83 -0.87 -15.49
N VAL A 97 -0.08 0.19 -15.82
CA VAL A 97 1.38 0.20 -15.73
C VAL A 97 1.86 0.15 -14.27
N ALA A 98 1.17 0.82 -13.34
CA ALA A 98 1.47 0.73 -11.91
C ALA A 98 1.38 -0.71 -11.40
N TRP A 99 0.37 -1.46 -11.85
CA TRP A 99 0.23 -2.89 -11.56
C TRP A 99 1.34 -3.74 -12.21
N GLU A 100 1.75 -3.42 -13.43
CA GLU A 100 2.87 -4.07 -14.11
C GLU A 100 4.16 -3.89 -13.29
N VAL A 101 4.48 -2.67 -12.88
CA VAL A 101 5.62 -2.36 -11.99
C VAL A 101 5.52 -3.11 -10.66
N ALA A 102 4.33 -3.18 -10.05
CA ALA A 102 4.13 -3.88 -8.79
C ALA A 102 4.37 -5.40 -8.91
N LEU A 103 3.96 -6.01 -10.02
CA LEU A 103 4.12 -7.45 -10.29
C LEU A 103 5.55 -7.83 -10.70
N GLU A 104 6.26 -6.92 -11.35
CA GLU A 104 7.67 -7.12 -11.76
C GLU A 104 8.66 -6.78 -10.64
N SER A 105 8.21 -6.15 -9.56
CA SER A 105 9.10 -5.78 -8.45
C SER A 105 9.44 -6.98 -7.57
N GLU A 106 10.70 -7.40 -7.58
CA GLU A 106 11.17 -8.56 -6.81
C GLU A 106 11.58 -8.21 -5.37
N SER A 107 12.11 -7.00 -5.13
CA SER A 107 12.76 -6.62 -3.87
C SER A 107 12.25 -5.32 -3.24
N THR A 108 11.16 -4.76 -3.77
CA THR A 108 10.64 -3.46 -3.35
C THR A 108 9.12 -3.53 -3.23
N PRO A 109 8.52 -3.26 -2.06
CA PRO A 109 7.07 -3.19 -1.95
C PRO A 109 6.53 -2.02 -2.78
N THR A 110 5.35 -2.23 -3.34
CA THR A 110 4.69 -1.22 -4.18
C THR A 110 3.34 -0.84 -3.59
N HIS A 111 3.08 0.47 -3.56
CA HIS A 111 1.78 1.06 -3.31
C HIS A 111 1.33 1.86 -4.53
#